data_AF-A0A6I5R4L9-F1
#
_entry.id   AF-A0A6I5R4L9-F1
#
_cell.length_a   1.000
_cell.length_b   1.000
_cell.length_c   1.000
_cell.angle_alpha   90.00
_cell.angle_beta   90.00
_cell.angle_gamma   90.00
#
_symmetry.space_group_name_H-M   'P 1'
#
loop_
_entity.id
_entity.type
_entity.pdbx_description
1 polymer ?
#
loop_
_entity_poly.entity_id
_entity_poly.type
_entity_poly.pdbx_seq_one_letter_code
_entity_poly.pdbx_strand_id
1 'polypeptide(L)'
;MHRVLMNRRVQGTYLAASLGMSLVLTGCGELTTDSFEDTVVTNDYEATAVTVYTWQAEYSPQGVTPDRPRENRIETFESSYRVNINGQPAAQDFGNADEKGLWWPALPPEPTVDDLEARQKRREVFSAPQIQKSVKYTLTFEEAGEMVTLQTEYPVYREAVRAGDAERPLKLTLGRQEAYVRKAEMQ
;
A
#
# COMPACT_ATOMS: atom_id res chain seq x y z
N MET A 1 4.35 24.10 83.96
CA MET A 1 3.16 24.17 83.09
C MET A 1 2.89 22.75 82.57
N HIS A 2 2.12 21.96 83.35
CA HIS A 2 0.78 21.41 82.99
C HIS A 2 0.86 20.42 81.81
N ARG A 3 0.94 19.08 81.97
CA ARG A 3 0.21 18.07 82.79
C ARG A 3 -1.26 17.89 82.37
N VAL A 4 -1.57 16.82 81.61
CA VAL A 4 -2.82 16.00 81.63
C VAL A 4 -2.45 14.64 80.97
N LEU A 5 -2.17 13.57 81.72
CA LEU A 5 -3.06 12.55 82.29
C LEU A 5 -3.83 11.68 81.27
N MET A 6 -3.39 10.41 81.18
CA MET A 6 -4.16 9.16 81.27
C MET A 6 -5.47 9.04 80.49
N ASN A 7 -5.62 7.98 79.68
CA ASN A 7 -6.44 6.85 80.13
C ASN A 7 -6.18 5.52 79.39
N ARG A 8 -6.18 4.45 80.17
CA ARG A 8 -6.16 3.02 79.76
C ARG A 8 -7.57 2.58 79.32
N ARG A 9 -7.65 1.55 78.46
CA ARG A 9 -8.46 0.30 78.63
C ARG A 9 -8.17 -0.62 77.43
N VAL A 10 -7.58 -1.80 77.64
CA VAL A 10 -8.18 -3.11 77.99
C VAL A 10 -8.74 -3.86 76.77
N GLN A 11 -8.34 -5.14 76.72
CA GLN A 11 -8.58 -6.21 75.76
C GLN A 11 -10.04 -6.43 75.34
N GLY A 12 -10.22 -7.06 74.16
CA GLY A 12 -11.47 -7.69 73.77
C GLY A 12 -11.40 -8.36 72.39
N THR A 13 -10.94 -9.61 72.36
CA THR A 13 -11.17 -10.54 71.24
C THR A 13 -12.66 -10.84 71.10
N TYR A 14 -13.25 -10.65 69.92
CA TYR A 14 -14.43 -11.39 69.47
C TYR A 14 -14.34 -11.67 67.96
N LEU A 15 -14.27 -12.96 67.64
CA LEU A 15 -14.67 -13.55 66.36
C LEU A 15 -16.19 -13.40 66.21
N ALA A 16 -16.69 -12.94 65.06
CA ALA A 16 -17.88 -13.50 64.42
C ALA A 16 -18.06 -12.93 63.01
N ALA A 17 -18.32 -13.84 62.08
CA ALA A 17 -18.58 -13.64 60.67
C ALA A 17 -19.81 -12.75 60.40
N SER A 18 -19.79 -12.01 59.28
CA SER A 18 -20.47 -12.42 58.04
C SER A 18 -20.83 -11.24 57.13
N LEU A 19 -20.83 -11.55 55.82
CA LEU A 19 -21.58 -10.96 54.71
C LEU A 19 -21.03 -9.70 54.00
N GLY A 20 -20.44 -9.97 52.83
CA GLY A 20 -20.91 -9.39 51.57
C GLY A 20 -20.18 -8.15 51.05
N MET A 21 -19.37 -8.32 49.98
CA MET A 21 -19.29 -7.34 48.90
C MET A 21 -18.57 -7.95 47.68
N SER A 22 -19.17 -7.79 46.51
CA SER A 22 -18.69 -8.22 45.19
C SER A 22 -17.52 -7.38 44.64
N LEU A 23 -17.02 -7.81 43.46
CA LEU A 23 -16.06 -7.20 42.54
C LEU A 23 -14.58 -7.45 42.90
N VAL A 24 -13.66 -7.74 41.96
CA VAL A 24 -13.48 -7.16 40.62
C VAL A 24 -12.93 -8.23 39.66
N LEU A 25 -13.49 -8.31 38.46
CA LEU A 25 -12.88 -8.97 37.29
C LEU A 25 -11.54 -8.27 37.00
N THR A 26 -10.42 -8.93 37.28
CA THR A 26 -9.13 -8.48 36.79
C THR A 26 -9.13 -8.68 35.28
N GLY A 27 -9.43 -7.60 34.56
CA GLY A 27 -9.43 -7.55 33.11
C GLY A 27 -8.09 -8.04 32.58
N CYS A 28 -8.16 -9.08 31.74
CA CYS A 28 -7.10 -9.38 30.81
C CYS A 28 -7.01 -8.18 29.88
N GLY A 29 -5.93 -7.41 29.97
CA GLY A 29 -5.68 -6.30 29.06
C GLY A 29 -5.58 -6.85 27.65
N GLU A 30 -6.63 -6.65 26.87
CA GLU A 30 -6.62 -6.82 25.43
C GLU A 30 -5.61 -5.81 24.89
N LEU A 31 -4.50 -6.31 24.34
CA LEU A 31 -3.54 -5.49 23.61
C LEU A 31 -4.23 -5.06 22.31
N THR A 32 -5.04 -4.01 22.38
CA THR A 32 -5.46 -3.27 21.19
C THR A 32 -4.21 -2.70 20.56
N THR A 33 -3.80 -3.33 19.47
CA THR A 33 -2.80 -2.78 18.57
C THR A 33 -3.49 -1.59 17.89
N ASP A 34 -3.45 -0.42 18.52
CA ASP A 34 -3.90 0.84 17.91
C ASP A 34 -2.99 1.08 16.70
N SER A 35 -3.43 0.61 15.53
CA SER A 35 -2.95 1.16 14.27
C SER A 35 -3.43 2.60 14.23
N PHE A 36 -2.58 3.53 14.66
CA PHE A 36 -2.82 4.96 14.53
C PHE A 36 -2.84 5.32 13.03
N GLU A 37 -4.01 5.16 12.42
CA GLU A 37 -4.29 5.62 11.07
C GLU A 37 -4.43 7.14 11.11
N ASP A 38 -3.71 7.83 10.22
CA ASP A 38 -3.91 9.26 10.02
C ASP A 38 -4.98 9.47 8.95
N THR A 39 -5.85 10.46 9.14
CA THR A 39 -6.92 10.75 8.18
C THR A 39 -6.87 12.19 7.72
N VAL A 40 -6.90 12.38 6.40
CA VAL A 40 -6.91 13.69 5.75
C VAL A 40 -8.21 13.83 4.97
N VAL A 41 -8.89 14.96 5.09
CA VAL A 41 -10.02 15.31 4.22
C VAL A 41 -9.58 16.44 3.31
N THR A 42 -9.67 16.24 2.00
CA THR A 42 -9.19 17.20 1.00
C THR A 42 -10.14 17.32 -0.18
N ASN A 43 -10.23 18.52 -0.73
CA ASN A 43 -10.87 18.78 -2.02
C ASN A 43 -9.83 18.85 -3.15
N ASP A 44 -8.57 19.04 -2.81
CA ASP A 44 -7.46 19.25 -3.74
C ASP A 44 -6.64 17.97 -3.81
N TYR A 45 -6.90 17.19 -4.85
CA TYR A 45 -6.20 15.94 -5.13
C TYR A 45 -6.07 15.67 -6.63
N GLU A 46 -5.06 14.88 -6.97
CA GLU A 46 -4.82 14.33 -8.29
C GLU A 46 -4.47 12.85 -8.17
N ALA A 47 -5.28 12.01 -8.80
CA ALA A 47 -5.06 10.58 -8.91
C ALA A 47 -4.31 10.28 -10.21
N THR A 48 -3.12 9.69 -10.10
CA THR A 48 -2.29 9.34 -11.26
C THR A 48 -2.11 7.82 -11.36
N ALA A 49 -2.24 7.28 -12.56
CA ALA A 49 -1.86 5.90 -12.87
C ALA A 49 -0.88 5.87 -14.05
N VAL A 50 0.33 5.35 -13.81
CA VAL A 50 1.34 5.17 -14.86
C VAL A 50 1.28 3.72 -15.33
N THR A 51 0.76 3.50 -16.54
CA THR A 51 0.74 2.19 -17.19
C THR A 51 2.01 2.00 -18.01
N VAL A 52 2.62 0.81 -17.93
CA VAL A 52 3.92 0.53 -18.56
C VAL A 52 3.87 -0.82 -19.29
N TYR A 53 4.34 -0.81 -20.54
CA TYR A 53 4.72 -2.02 -21.26
C TYR A 53 6.23 -2.16 -21.23
N THR A 54 6.72 -3.36 -20.95
CA THR A 54 8.15 -3.67 -20.97
C THR A 54 8.35 -5.02 -21.63
N TRP A 55 9.19 -5.08 -22.65
CA TRP A 55 9.62 -6.35 -23.21
C TRP A 55 10.57 -7.05 -22.25
N GLN A 56 10.32 -8.33 -21.99
CA GLN A 56 11.17 -9.17 -21.16
C GLN A 56 11.47 -10.49 -21.86
N ALA A 57 12.68 -11.02 -21.70
CA ALA A 57 13.03 -12.37 -22.11
C ALA A 57 13.72 -13.09 -20.96
N GLU A 58 13.42 -14.38 -20.82
CA GLU A 58 13.98 -15.24 -19.79
C GLU A 58 15.19 -16.01 -20.35
N TYR A 59 16.31 -15.98 -19.63
CA TYR A 59 17.55 -16.67 -19.95
C TYR A 59 17.74 -17.80 -18.95
N SER A 60 17.66 -19.03 -19.44
CA SER A 60 17.84 -20.23 -18.64
C SER A 60 19.21 -20.85 -18.90
N PRO A 61 19.94 -21.29 -17.86
CA PRO A 61 21.19 -22.03 -18.05
C PRO A 61 20.94 -23.37 -18.76
N GLN A 62 21.84 -23.76 -19.66
CA GLN A 62 21.84 -25.06 -20.31
C GLN A 62 22.37 -26.13 -19.34
N GLY A 63 21.72 -27.30 -19.34
CA GLY A 63 22.15 -28.45 -18.54
C GLY A 63 21.71 -28.43 -17.08
N VAL A 64 20.55 -27.83 -16.77
CA VAL A 64 19.99 -27.85 -15.42
C VAL A 64 19.59 -29.26 -15.01
N THR A 65 20.19 -29.77 -13.94
CA THR A 65 19.82 -31.03 -13.29
C THR A 65 18.70 -30.81 -12.26
N PRO A 66 17.84 -31.81 -11.99
CA PRO A 66 16.75 -31.69 -11.01
C PRO A 66 17.18 -31.24 -9.61
N ASP A 67 18.45 -31.49 -9.23
CA ASP A 67 19.00 -31.18 -7.91
C ASP A 67 19.42 -29.71 -7.70
N ARG A 68 19.25 -28.82 -8.70
CA ARG A 68 19.62 -27.40 -8.58
C ARG A 68 18.45 -26.48 -8.91
N PRO A 69 18.15 -25.46 -8.08
CA PRO A 69 17.16 -24.46 -8.42
C PRO A 69 17.48 -23.82 -9.78
N ARG A 70 16.47 -23.71 -10.65
CA ARG A 70 16.55 -22.91 -11.88
C ARG A 70 16.56 -21.44 -11.49
N GLU A 71 17.74 -20.85 -11.42
CA GLU A 71 17.87 -19.40 -11.32
C GLU A 71 17.87 -18.83 -12.74
N ASN A 72 16.68 -18.66 -13.28
CA ASN A 72 16.49 -18.05 -14.59
C ASN A 72 16.68 -16.53 -14.47
N ARG A 73 17.42 -15.95 -15.41
CA ARG A 73 17.66 -14.50 -15.45
C ARG A 73 16.64 -13.85 -16.36
N ILE A 74 15.96 -12.82 -15.88
CA ILE A 74 15.06 -12.00 -16.68
C ILE A 74 15.83 -10.77 -17.17
N GLU A 75 15.78 -10.51 -18.48
CA GLU A 75 16.30 -9.29 -19.09
C GLU A 75 15.16 -8.41 -19.57
N THR A 76 15.27 -7.10 -19.33
CA THR A 76 14.29 -6.10 -19.76
C THR A 76 14.82 -5.31 -20.95
N PHE A 77 14.03 -5.18 -22.01
CA PHE A 77 14.38 -4.46 -23.22
C PHE A 77 13.66 -3.11 -23.23
N GLU A 78 13.15 -2.71 -24.40
CA GLU A 78 12.43 -1.45 -24.55
C GLU A 78 11.14 -1.42 -23.74
N SER A 79 10.80 -0.21 -23.30
CA SER A 79 9.59 0.07 -22.53
C SER A 79 8.89 1.32 -23.05
N SER A 80 7.57 1.35 -22.90
CA SER A 80 6.76 2.53 -23.16
C SER A 80 5.83 2.74 -21.97
N TYR A 81 5.48 4.00 -21.70
CA TYR A 81 4.61 4.34 -20.57
C TYR A 81 3.54 5.37 -20.96
N ARG A 82 2.43 5.35 -20.24
CA ARG A 82 1.34 6.34 -20.33
C ARG A 82 0.98 6.81 -18.93
N VAL A 83 0.88 8.13 -18.76
CA VAL A 83 0.37 8.74 -17.53
C VAL A 83 -1.13 8.98 -17.69
N ASN A 84 -1.92 8.44 -16.79
CA ASN A 84 -3.36 8.65 -16.67
C ASN A 84 -3.58 9.60 -15.49
N ILE A 85 -4.24 10.73 -15.71
CA ILE A 85 -4.52 11.73 -14.67
C ILE A 85 -6.03 11.80 -14.48
N ASN A 86 -6.50 11.56 -13.26
CA ASN A 86 -7.91 11.56 -12.88
C ASN A 86 -8.81 10.74 -13.83
N GLY A 87 -8.30 9.63 -14.37
CA GLY A 87 -9.05 8.76 -15.30
C GLY A 87 -9.35 9.38 -16.68
N GLN A 88 -8.85 10.58 -16.97
CA GLN A 88 -9.12 11.29 -18.21
C GLN A 88 -8.20 10.80 -19.35
N PRO A 89 -8.71 10.65 -20.58
CA PRO A 89 -7.87 10.49 -21.76
C PRO A 89 -7.08 11.77 -22.00
N ALA A 90 -5.81 11.65 -22.35
CA ALA A 90 -5.09 12.80 -22.90
C ALA A 90 -5.44 12.98 -24.39
N ALA A 91 -5.31 14.20 -24.90
CA ALA A 91 -5.74 14.59 -26.26
C ALA A 91 -5.15 13.75 -27.42
N GLN A 92 -4.12 12.95 -27.14
CA GLN A 92 -3.39 12.11 -28.08
C GLN A 92 -3.70 10.61 -27.91
N ASP A 93 -4.66 10.25 -27.05
CA ASP A 93 -5.07 8.86 -26.87
C ASP A 93 -5.87 8.38 -28.08
N PHE A 94 -5.32 7.37 -28.78
CA PHE A 94 -6.02 6.62 -29.82
C PHE A 94 -6.40 5.26 -29.24
N GLY A 95 -7.70 4.99 -29.11
CA GLY A 95 -8.22 3.70 -28.62
C GLY A 95 -9.30 3.85 -27.57
N ASN A 96 -9.49 2.81 -26.77
CA ASN A 96 -10.37 2.80 -25.59
C ASN A 96 -9.54 2.45 -24.36
N ALA A 97 -9.96 2.95 -23.20
CA ALA A 97 -9.45 2.49 -21.91
C ALA A 97 -9.73 0.99 -21.72
N ASP A 98 -8.92 0.33 -20.88
CA ASP A 98 -9.13 -1.07 -20.51
C ASP A 98 -10.33 -1.27 -19.55
N GLU A 99 -10.55 -2.50 -19.08
CA GLU A 99 -11.61 -2.85 -18.13
C GLU A 99 -11.52 -2.10 -16.78
N LYS A 100 -10.36 -1.55 -16.44
CA LYS A 100 -10.11 -0.74 -15.25
C LYS A 100 -10.21 0.77 -15.54
N GLY A 101 -10.54 1.15 -16.77
CA GLY A 101 -10.57 2.54 -17.21
C GLY A 101 -9.18 3.15 -17.35
N LEU A 102 -8.14 2.34 -17.57
CA LEU A 102 -6.77 2.79 -17.78
C LEU A 102 -6.40 2.81 -19.27
N TRP A 103 -5.78 3.90 -19.68
CA TRP A 103 -5.19 4.07 -21.00
C TRP A 103 -3.77 3.52 -20.99
N TRP A 104 -3.44 2.74 -22.02
CA TRP A 104 -2.14 2.09 -22.18
C TRP A 104 -1.34 2.75 -23.31
N PRO A 105 0.00 2.80 -23.21
CA PRO A 105 0.83 3.32 -24.28
C PRO A 105 0.79 2.41 -25.51
N ALA A 106 1.28 2.91 -26.64
CA ALA A 106 1.61 2.05 -27.78
C ALA A 106 2.68 1.03 -27.37
N LEU A 107 2.63 -0.18 -27.94
CA LEU A 107 3.66 -1.20 -27.66
C LEU A 107 5.04 -0.69 -28.10
N PRO A 108 6.08 -0.86 -27.26
CA PRO A 108 7.45 -0.58 -27.67
C PRO A 108 7.88 -1.59 -28.75
N PRO A 109 8.89 -1.26 -29.58
CA PRO A 109 9.39 -2.19 -30.60
C PRO A 109 9.86 -3.49 -29.96
N GLU A 110 9.49 -4.63 -30.56
CA GLU A 110 9.90 -5.95 -30.10
C GLU A 110 11.42 -6.11 -30.25
N PRO A 111 12.14 -6.61 -29.22
CA PRO A 111 13.56 -6.85 -29.33
C PRO A 111 13.85 -7.90 -30.40
N THR A 112 14.90 -7.67 -31.17
CA THR A 112 15.32 -8.57 -32.25
C THR A 112 16.09 -9.77 -31.72
N VAL A 113 16.31 -10.78 -32.58
CA VAL A 113 17.18 -11.91 -32.25
C VAL A 113 18.59 -11.44 -31.92
N ASP A 114 19.11 -10.45 -32.65
CA ASP A 114 20.44 -9.88 -32.40
C ASP A 114 20.51 -9.23 -31.01
N ASP A 115 19.45 -8.54 -30.57
CA ASP A 115 19.38 -7.96 -29.23
C ASP A 115 19.39 -9.04 -28.13
N LEU A 116 18.72 -10.17 -28.39
CA LEU A 116 18.64 -11.30 -27.46
C LEU A 116 19.99 -12.02 -27.34
N GLU A 117 20.65 -12.28 -28.46
CA GLU A 117 21.96 -12.91 -28.52
C GLU A 117 23.05 -12.01 -27.90
N ALA A 118 22.97 -10.70 -28.12
CA ALA A 118 23.91 -9.73 -27.53
C ALA A 118 23.91 -9.75 -25.99
N ARG A 119 22.77 -10.08 -25.37
CA ARG A 119 22.62 -10.18 -23.90
C ARG A 119 22.77 -11.60 -23.37
N GLN A 120 22.92 -12.60 -24.22
CA GLN A 120 23.05 -14.00 -23.85
C GLN A 120 24.42 -14.29 -23.23
N LYS A 121 24.46 -14.93 -22.06
CA LYS A 121 25.71 -15.40 -21.47
C LYS A 121 26.03 -16.81 -21.96
N ARG A 122 27.28 -17.22 -21.76
CA ARG A 122 27.76 -18.57 -22.14
C ARG A 122 26.86 -19.64 -21.52
N ARG A 123 26.42 -20.59 -22.36
CA ARG A 123 25.55 -21.71 -21.97
C ARG A 123 24.19 -21.25 -21.43
N GLU A 124 23.63 -20.16 -21.94
CA GLU A 124 22.22 -19.83 -21.73
C GLU A 124 21.38 -20.17 -22.97
N VAL A 125 20.08 -20.29 -22.81
CA VAL A 125 19.09 -20.24 -23.88
C VAL A 125 18.06 -19.21 -23.46
N PHE A 126 17.65 -18.34 -24.40
CA PHE A 126 16.61 -17.36 -24.15
C PHE A 126 15.23 -17.84 -24.62
N SER A 127 14.18 -17.39 -23.94
CA SER A 127 12.79 -17.55 -24.37
C SER A 127 12.42 -16.54 -25.46
N ALA A 128 11.28 -16.75 -26.10
CA ALA A 128 10.66 -15.67 -26.88
C ALA A 128 10.41 -14.44 -25.97
N PRO A 129 10.61 -13.21 -26.47
CA PRO A 129 10.24 -12.00 -25.76
C PRO A 129 8.74 -12.00 -25.40
N GLN A 130 8.42 -11.49 -24.23
CA GLN A 130 7.04 -11.33 -23.75
C GLN A 130 6.84 -9.92 -23.20
N ILE A 131 5.65 -9.36 -23.40
CA ILE A 131 5.28 -8.09 -22.80
C ILE A 131 4.88 -8.31 -21.34
N GLN A 132 5.64 -7.69 -20.45
CA GLN A 132 5.23 -7.47 -19.07
C GLN A 132 4.41 -6.18 -18.98
N LYS A 133 3.22 -6.28 -18.41
CA LYS A 133 2.35 -5.15 -18.07
C LYS A 133 2.55 -4.76 -16.62
N SER A 134 2.64 -3.48 -16.31
CA SER A 134 2.60 -2.98 -14.94
C SER A 134 1.86 -1.65 -14.85
N VAL A 135 1.33 -1.36 -13.65
CA VAL A 135 0.69 -0.09 -13.35
C VAL A 135 1.20 0.40 -12.00
N LYS A 136 1.58 1.68 -11.95
CA LYS A 136 1.95 2.37 -10.71
C LYS A 136 0.89 3.41 -10.40
N TYR A 137 0.24 3.30 -9.25
CA TYR A 137 -0.76 4.26 -8.80
C TYR A 137 -0.16 5.21 -7.77
N THR A 138 -0.47 6.48 -7.92
CA THR A 138 -0.14 7.53 -6.96
C THR A 138 -1.32 8.44 -6.73
N LEU A 139 -1.38 9.02 -5.53
CA LEU A 139 -2.32 10.08 -5.21
C LEU A 139 -1.50 11.28 -4.70
N THR A 140 -1.70 12.41 -5.34
CA THR A 140 -1.18 13.71 -4.90
C THR A 140 -2.30 14.47 -4.22
N PHE A 141 -2.08 15.04 -3.05
CA PHE A 141 -3.10 15.78 -2.30
C PHE A 141 -2.48 16.82 -1.37
N GLU A 142 -3.27 17.81 -0.96
CA GLU A 142 -2.85 18.77 0.06
C GLU A 142 -2.95 18.18 1.48
N GLU A 143 -1.85 18.25 2.23
CA GLU A 143 -1.77 17.92 3.65
C GLU A 143 -1.04 19.05 4.38
N ALA A 144 -1.70 19.66 5.38
CA ALA A 144 -1.13 20.75 6.19
C ALA A 144 -0.52 21.93 5.39
N GLY A 145 -1.07 22.23 4.20
CA GLY A 145 -0.61 23.31 3.32
C GLY A 145 0.52 22.92 2.36
N GLU A 146 0.91 21.65 2.31
CA GLU A 146 1.90 21.12 1.36
C GLU A 146 1.28 20.07 0.44
N MET A 147 1.72 20.02 -0.81
CA MET A 147 1.32 18.97 -1.75
C MET A 147 2.18 17.74 -1.54
N VAL A 148 1.54 16.62 -1.20
CA VAL A 148 2.19 15.34 -0.93
C VAL A 148 1.76 14.32 -1.98
N THR A 149 2.72 13.60 -2.56
CA THR A 149 2.46 12.48 -3.49
C THR A 149 2.83 11.17 -2.84
N LEU A 150 1.85 10.29 -2.64
CA LEU A 150 2.04 8.96 -2.04
C LEU A 150 1.66 7.85 -3.01
N GLN A 151 2.27 6.67 -2.84
CA GLN A 151 1.89 5.47 -3.59
C GLN A 151 0.51 4.97 -3.12
N THR A 152 -0.20 4.24 -3.98
CA THR A 152 -1.46 3.61 -3.60
C THR A 152 -1.80 2.40 -4.47
N GLU A 153 -2.97 1.80 -4.25
CA GLU A 153 -3.52 0.69 -5.03
C GLU A 153 -4.66 1.17 -5.93
N TYR A 154 -5.02 0.32 -6.90
CA TYR A 154 -6.15 0.57 -7.80
C TYR A 154 -7.47 1.00 -7.13
N PRO A 155 -7.94 0.40 -6.01
CA PRO A 155 -9.21 0.82 -5.40
C PRO A 155 -9.21 2.28 -4.94
N VAL A 156 -8.09 2.77 -4.41
CA VAL A 156 -7.92 4.17 -3.97
C VAL A 156 -7.90 5.09 -5.17
N TYR A 157 -7.11 4.75 -6.20
CA TYR A 157 -7.10 5.48 -7.46
C TYR A 157 -8.52 5.59 -8.05
N ARG A 158 -9.24 4.47 -8.12
CA ARG A 158 -10.59 4.43 -8.70
C ARG A 158 -11.59 5.27 -7.91
N GLU A 159 -11.50 5.25 -6.59
CA GLU A 159 -12.37 6.06 -5.74
C GLU A 159 -12.06 7.55 -5.90
N ALA A 160 -10.79 7.92 -6.00
CA ALA A 160 -10.39 9.30 -6.26
C ALA A 160 -10.88 9.80 -7.63
N VAL A 161 -10.79 9.00 -8.68
CA VAL A 161 -11.37 9.33 -9.99
C VAL A 161 -12.87 9.59 -9.89
N ARG A 162 -13.61 8.70 -9.19
CA ARG A 162 -15.07 8.87 -9.00
C ARG A 162 -15.43 10.12 -8.21
N ALA A 163 -14.68 10.40 -7.15
CA ALA A 163 -14.89 11.60 -6.35
C ALA A 163 -14.61 12.86 -7.19
N GLY A 164 -13.60 12.83 -8.06
CA GLY A 164 -13.27 13.94 -8.97
C GLY A 164 -14.38 14.19 -9.98
N ASP A 165 -14.88 13.12 -10.61
CA ASP A 165 -16.03 13.19 -11.54
C ASP A 165 -17.31 13.70 -10.87
N ALA A 166 -17.47 13.46 -9.55
CA ALA A 166 -18.62 13.89 -8.76
C ALA A 166 -18.41 15.24 -8.06
N GLU A 167 -17.24 15.88 -8.20
CA GLU A 167 -16.84 17.10 -7.50
C GLU A 167 -16.99 16.97 -5.96
N ARG A 168 -16.61 15.81 -5.42
CA ARG A 168 -16.72 15.47 -3.99
C ARG A 168 -15.34 15.47 -3.30
N PRO A 169 -15.28 15.84 -2.00
CA PRO A 169 -14.07 15.67 -1.22
C PRO A 169 -13.71 14.21 -1.06
N LEU A 170 -12.42 13.94 -0.84
CA LEU A 170 -11.92 12.65 -0.41
C LEU A 170 -11.54 12.67 1.06
N LYS A 171 -11.95 11.63 1.78
CA LYS A 171 -11.32 11.23 3.03
C LYS A 171 -10.30 10.16 2.75
N LEU A 172 -9.04 10.44 3.06
CA LEU A 172 -7.90 9.58 2.88
C LEU A 172 -7.49 8.96 4.20
N THR A 173 -7.15 7.67 4.18
CA THR A 173 -6.51 6.98 5.29
C THR A 173 -5.06 6.71 4.92
N LEU A 174 -4.12 7.28 5.67
CA LEU A 174 -2.69 7.22 5.39
C LEU A 174 -2.00 6.13 6.19
N GLY A 175 -0.99 5.50 5.59
CA GLY A 175 -0.05 4.63 6.29
C GLY A 175 0.99 5.47 7.04
N ARG A 176 0.92 5.56 8.36
CA ARG A 176 1.83 6.42 9.15
C ARG A 176 3.33 6.06 9.01
N GLN A 177 3.66 4.83 8.61
CA GLN A 177 5.05 4.36 8.42
C GLN A 177 5.40 4.04 6.96
N GLU A 178 4.39 3.91 6.10
CA GLU A 178 4.51 3.51 4.71
C GLU A 178 4.01 4.70 3.92
N ALA A 179 4.85 5.40 3.16
CA ALA A 179 4.48 6.57 2.34
C ALA A 179 3.43 6.19 1.26
N TYR A 180 2.20 5.98 1.72
CA TYR A 180 1.19 5.15 1.09
C TYR A 180 -0.22 5.54 1.54
N VAL A 181 -1.13 5.68 0.58
CA VAL A 181 -2.57 5.87 0.86
C VAL A 181 -3.24 4.50 0.91
N ARG A 182 -3.73 4.10 2.08
CA ARG A 182 -4.36 2.78 2.29
C ARG A 182 -5.79 2.74 1.77
N LYS A 183 -6.51 3.85 1.92
CA LYS A 183 -7.94 3.94 1.62
C LYS A 183 -8.30 5.35 1.19
N ALA A 184 -9.26 5.46 0.29
CA ALA A 184 -9.97 6.69 -0.02
C ALA A 184 -11.47 6.41 0.07
N GLU A 185 -12.21 7.40 0.57
CA GLU A 185 -13.67 7.37 0.66
C GLU A 185 -14.21 8.72 0.19
N MET A 186 -15.03 8.70 -0.86
CA MET A 186 -15.79 9.87 -1.28
C MET A 186 -16.72 10.31 -0.14
N GLN A 187 -16.65 11.58 0.23
CA GLN A 187 -17.49 12.18 1.29
C GLN A 187 -18.78 12.71 0.72
#